data_AF-A0A0Q4N6G0-F1
#
_entry.id   AF-A0A0Q4N6G0-F1
#
_cell.length_a   1.000
_cell.length_b   1.000
_cell.length_c   1.000
_cell.angle_alpha   90.00
_cell.angle_beta   90.00
_cell.angle_gamma   90.00
#
_symmetry.space_group_name_H-M   'P 1'
#
loop_
_entity.id
_entity.type
_entity.pdbx_description
1 polymer ?
#
loop_
_entity_poly.entity_id
_entity_poly.type
_entity_poly.pdbx_seq_one_letter_code
_entity_poly.pdbx_strand_id
1 'polypeptide(L)'
;MQGDLYERVNISHETARDTERRLLHVMTEARVRFFPGTYTFLEFPLSSFSSAARPDALALVRDDKVWSQLVPCADVEQELFGVFRFHFPEGADNSGFVGWLAMRLKQRFGTGVFVTCGQNRDEGGIFDYWGVPASLASDVFAEIQALVDGQVDVEGEFSCS
;
A
#
# COMPACT_ATOMS: atom_id res chain seq x y z
N MET A 1 -26.80 21.16 -20.87
CA MET A 1 -25.73 21.32 -19.86
C MET A 1 -26.09 20.38 -18.71
N GLN A 2 -25.58 19.16 -18.73
CA GLN A 2 -25.68 18.23 -17.60
C GLN A 2 -24.45 17.32 -17.74
N GLY A 3 -23.34 17.78 -17.18
CA GLY A 3 -22.06 17.09 -17.19
C GLY A 3 -21.85 16.29 -15.91
N ASP A 4 -21.17 15.17 -16.07
CA ASP A 4 -20.13 14.62 -15.19
C ASP A 4 -20.35 14.72 -13.70
N LEU A 5 -21.15 13.80 -13.18
CA LEU A 5 -21.05 13.32 -11.82
C LEU A 5 -21.44 11.85 -11.88
N TYR A 6 -20.47 10.96 -12.10
CA TYR A 6 -20.44 9.52 -11.74
C TYR A 6 -19.54 8.74 -12.70
N GLU A 7 -18.23 9.02 -12.70
CA GLU A 7 -17.26 8.04 -13.16
C GLU A 7 -16.06 8.08 -12.21
N ARG A 8 -16.15 7.28 -11.13
CA ARG A 8 -15.05 7.09 -10.17
C ARG A 8 -14.53 5.65 -10.15
N VAL A 9 -14.80 4.91 -11.22
CA VAL A 9 -14.22 3.58 -11.46
C VAL A 9 -13.83 3.56 -12.92
N ASN A 10 -12.53 3.70 -13.21
CA ASN A 10 -12.01 3.56 -14.56
C ASN A 10 -12.06 2.07 -14.93
N ILE A 11 -12.97 1.68 -15.83
CA ILE A 11 -13.00 0.34 -16.40
C ILE A 11 -12.11 0.37 -17.64
N SER A 12 -10.84 -0.01 -17.50
CA SER A 12 -9.90 -0.07 -18.61
C SER A 12 -9.84 -1.49 -19.22
N HIS A 13 -9.77 -1.56 -20.56
CA HIS A 13 -9.47 -2.78 -21.31
C HIS A 13 -8.01 -2.77 -21.74
N GLU A 14 -7.10 -2.82 -20.78
CA GLU A 14 -5.65 -2.83 -21.02
C GLU A 14 -5.10 -4.25 -21.13
N THR A 15 -4.02 -4.41 -21.89
CA THR A 15 -3.20 -5.63 -21.80
C THR A 15 -2.40 -5.61 -20.50
N ALA A 16 -2.00 -6.77 -19.98
CA ALA A 16 -1.18 -6.85 -18.77
C ALA A 16 0.11 -6.00 -18.85
N ARG A 17 0.71 -5.92 -20.05
CA ARG A 17 1.91 -5.12 -20.31
C ARG A 17 1.64 -3.62 -20.28
N ASP A 18 0.51 -3.19 -20.81
CA ASP A 18 0.13 -1.77 -20.79
C ASP A 18 -0.22 -1.33 -19.37
N THR A 19 -0.94 -2.18 -18.61
CA THR A 19 -1.19 -1.99 -17.19
C THR A 19 0.11 -1.86 -16.41
N GLU A 20 1.08 -2.75 -16.62
CA GLU A 20 2.38 -2.68 -15.95
C GLU A 20 3.12 -1.39 -16.28
N ARG A 21 3.20 -1.00 -17.55
CA ARG A 21 3.85 0.26 -17.96
C ARG A 21 3.21 1.48 -17.30
N ARG A 22 1.87 1.54 -17.28
CA ARG A 22 1.12 2.63 -16.63
C ARG A 22 1.37 2.65 -15.13
N LEU A 23 1.28 1.50 -14.45
CA LEU A 23 1.45 1.44 -13.00
C LEU A 23 2.89 1.71 -12.56
N LEU A 24 3.89 1.35 -13.37
CA LEU A 24 5.28 1.78 -13.15
C LEU A 24 5.41 3.31 -13.27
N HIS A 25 4.72 3.94 -14.22
CA HIS A 25 4.68 5.41 -14.29
C HIS A 25 4.00 6.01 -13.05
N VAL A 26 2.86 5.46 -12.62
CA VAL A 26 2.16 5.86 -11.40
C VAL A 26 3.08 5.74 -10.17
N MET A 27 3.92 4.71 -10.08
CA MET A 27 4.91 4.58 -9.00
C MET A 27 5.87 5.76 -8.94
N THR A 28 6.37 6.22 -10.09
CA THR A 28 7.32 7.35 -10.15
C THR A 28 6.70 8.69 -9.76
N GLU A 29 5.37 8.80 -9.85
CA GLU A 29 4.63 9.99 -9.45
C GLU A 29 4.09 9.89 -8.01
N ALA A 30 4.12 8.70 -7.41
CA ALA A 30 3.61 8.47 -6.07
C ALA A 30 4.56 9.02 -5.00
N ARG A 31 3.98 9.59 -3.94
CA ARG A 31 4.74 9.95 -2.73
C ARG A 31 4.69 8.77 -1.76
N VAL A 32 5.81 8.08 -1.61
CA VAL A 32 5.97 7.05 -0.59
C VAL A 32 6.43 7.63 0.74
N ARG A 33 5.92 7.09 1.85
CA ARG A 33 6.47 7.30 3.19
C ARG A 33 6.71 5.95 3.85
N PHE A 34 7.94 5.68 4.25
CA PHE A 34 8.29 4.56 5.10
C PHE A 34 8.14 4.94 6.58
N PHE A 35 7.55 4.06 7.38
CA PHE A 35 7.38 4.28 8.80
C PHE A 35 8.51 3.57 9.56
N PRO A 36 9.20 4.26 10.48
CA PRO A 36 10.31 3.65 11.22
C PRO A 36 9.81 2.60 12.21
N GLY A 37 10.62 1.58 12.44
CA GLY A 37 10.32 0.50 13.37
C GLY A 37 9.31 -0.50 12.82
N THR A 38 8.66 -1.21 13.73
CA THR A 38 7.69 -2.27 13.41
C THR A 38 6.32 -1.95 13.98
N TYR A 39 5.32 -2.55 13.35
CA TYR A 39 3.91 -2.37 13.67
C TYR A 39 3.24 -3.72 13.86
N THR A 40 2.14 -3.74 14.60
CA THR A 40 1.28 -4.92 14.74
C THR A 40 -0.18 -4.50 14.79
N PHE A 41 -1.07 -5.46 14.57
CA PHE A 41 -2.50 -5.29 14.84
C PHE A 41 -2.81 -5.73 16.26
N LEU A 42 -3.28 -4.80 17.09
CA LEU A 42 -3.81 -5.12 18.41
C LEU A 42 -5.34 -5.08 18.39
N GLU A 43 -5.96 -6.07 19.02
CA GLU A 43 -7.41 -6.18 19.08
C GLU A 43 -7.96 -5.75 20.43
N PHE A 44 -9.16 -5.17 20.44
CA PHE A 44 -9.92 -4.90 21.66
C PHE A 44 -11.43 -4.94 21.43
N PRO A 45 -12.25 -5.18 22.48
CA PRO A 45 -13.71 -5.30 22.34
C PRO A 45 -14.38 -4.01 21.85
N LEU A 46 -15.51 -4.15 21.14
CA LEU A 46 -16.29 -3.00 20.64
C LEU A 46 -16.70 -2.01 21.74
N SER A 47 -17.00 -2.50 22.94
CA SER A 47 -17.40 -1.69 24.10
C SER A 47 -16.28 -0.82 24.68
N SER A 48 -15.02 -1.07 24.31
CA SER A 48 -13.85 -0.42 24.93
C SER A 48 -13.23 0.69 24.08
N PHE A 49 -13.88 1.13 22.99
CA PHE A 49 -13.28 2.07 22.04
C PHE A 49 -12.71 3.34 22.69
N SER A 50 -13.49 4.02 23.51
CA SER A 50 -13.07 5.28 24.12
C SER A 50 -11.83 5.19 25.01
N SER A 51 -11.53 4.02 25.58
CA SER A 51 -10.40 3.81 26.49
C SER A 51 -9.24 3.03 25.86
N ALA A 52 -9.48 2.26 24.79
CA ALA A 52 -8.49 1.37 24.19
C ALA A 52 -7.93 1.86 22.84
N ALA A 53 -8.64 2.75 22.13
CA ALA A 53 -8.14 3.32 20.89
C ALA A 53 -6.90 4.17 21.15
N ARG A 54 -5.76 3.79 20.55
CA ARG A 54 -4.51 4.51 20.72
C ARG A 54 -4.43 5.70 19.75
N PRO A 55 -3.97 6.87 20.22
CA PRO A 55 -3.82 8.06 19.36
C PRO A 55 -2.69 7.95 18.34
N ASP A 56 -1.76 7.01 18.52
CA ASP A 56 -0.65 6.73 17.60
C ASP A 56 -0.93 5.57 16.62
N ALA A 57 -2.16 5.05 16.62
CA ALA A 57 -2.59 4.07 15.64
C ALA A 57 -2.63 4.69 14.24
N LEU A 58 -2.02 4.01 13.26
CA LEU A 58 -2.08 4.41 11.86
C LEU A 58 -3.44 4.10 11.23
N ALA A 59 -4.09 3.05 11.71
CA ALA A 59 -5.43 2.66 11.28
C ALA A 59 -6.22 2.04 12.43
N LEU A 60 -7.54 2.27 12.43
CA LEU A 60 -8.50 1.53 13.22
C LEU A 60 -9.57 0.98 12.27
N VAL A 61 -9.70 -0.33 12.25
CA VAL A 61 -10.73 -1.06 11.50
C VAL A 61 -11.50 -1.94 12.48
N ARG A 62 -12.75 -2.27 12.19
CA ARG A 62 -13.49 -3.25 12.99
C ARG A 62 -14.20 -4.24 12.10
N ASP A 63 -14.38 -5.44 12.63
CA ASP A 63 -15.39 -6.37 12.16
C ASP A 63 -16.62 -6.31 13.10
N ASP A 64 -17.37 -7.41 13.16
CA ASP A 64 -18.55 -7.55 14.02
C ASP A 64 -18.22 -7.87 15.49
N LYS A 65 -16.93 -8.12 15.81
CA LYS A 65 -16.49 -8.63 17.12
C LYS A 65 -15.48 -7.73 17.81
N VAL A 66 -14.51 -7.21 17.08
CA VAL A 66 -13.36 -6.49 17.64
C VAL A 66 -13.05 -5.24 16.83
N TRP A 67 -12.47 -4.26 17.52
CA TRP A 67 -11.62 -3.28 16.88
C TRP A 67 -10.23 -3.88 16.71
N SER A 68 -9.61 -3.61 15.57
CA SER A 68 -8.22 -3.89 15.29
C SER A 68 -7.52 -2.57 14.97
N GLN A 69 -6.42 -2.29 15.66
CA GLN A 69 -5.64 -1.06 15.48
C GLN A 69 -4.21 -1.38 15.06
N LEU A 70 -3.75 -0.77 13.97
CA LEU A 70 -2.37 -0.88 13.49
C LEU A 70 -1.49 0.12 14.25
N VAL A 71 -0.63 -0.36 15.12
CA VAL A 71 0.11 0.46 16.09
C VAL A 71 1.60 0.13 16.10
N PRO A 72 2.48 1.09 16.47
CA PRO A 72 3.88 0.80 16.72
C PRO A 72 4.04 -0.27 17.80
N CYS A 73 4.90 -1.25 17.54
CA CYS A 73 5.14 -2.38 18.43
C CYS A 73 6.57 -2.92 18.25
N ALA A 74 7.24 -3.27 19.35
CA ALA A 74 8.57 -3.89 19.37
C ALA A 74 8.56 -5.26 20.07
N ASP A 75 7.38 -5.78 20.44
CA ASP A 75 7.24 -7.09 21.06
C ASP A 75 7.38 -8.18 19.99
N VAL A 76 8.44 -8.97 20.10
CA VAL A 76 8.81 -10.01 19.12
C VAL A 76 7.89 -11.23 19.17
N GLU A 77 7.07 -11.36 20.23
CA GLU A 77 6.04 -12.40 20.31
C GLU A 77 4.81 -12.06 19.47
N GLN A 78 4.70 -10.81 18.97
CA GLN A 78 3.64 -10.38 18.07
C GLN A 78 4.02 -10.64 16.60
N GLU A 79 3.01 -10.70 15.75
CA GLU A 79 3.24 -10.59 14.30
C GLU A 79 3.63 -9.15 13.96
N LEU A 80 4.90 -8.96 13.62
CA LEU A 80 5.49 -7.65 13.34
C LEU A 80 5.58 -7.36 11.84
N PHE A 81 5.29 -6.13 11.47
CA PHE A 81 5.29 -5.64 10.09
C PHE A 81 6.14 -4.39 9.92
N GLY A 82 6.85 -4.31 8.79
CA GLY A 82 7.30 -3.03 8.25
C GLY A 82 6.16 -2.36 7.51
N VAL A 83 5.98 -1.05 7.72
CA VAL A 83 4.85 -0.29 7.15
C VAL A 83 5.32 0.86 6.26
N PHE A 84 4.62 1.04 5.15
CA PHE A 84 4.79 2.18 4.25
C PHE A 84 3.43 2.67 3.74
N ARG A 85 3.39 3.87 3.17
CA ARG A 85 2.17 4.50 2.65
C ARG A 85 2.43 5.18 1.32
N PHE A 86 1.48 5.08 0.39
CA PHE A 86 1.44 5.90 -0.82
C PHE A 86 0.41 7.01 -0.73
N HIS A 87 0.76 8.18 -1.26
CA HIS A 87 -0.19 9.13 -1.82
C HIS A 87 0.03 9.23 -3.32
N PHE A 88 -1.06 9.29 -4.07
CA PHE A 88 -1.04 9.52 -5.51
C PHE A 88 -1.43 10.97 -5.81
N PRO A 89 -0.86 11.58 -6.86
CA PRO A 89 -1.30 12.90 -7.29
C PRO A 89 -2.75 12.84 -7.79
N GLU A 90 -3.43 13.99 -7.73
CA GLU A 90 -4.79 14.12 -8.26
C GLU A 90 -4.81 13.79 -9.76
N GLY A 91 -5.78 12.97 -10.18
CA GLY A 91 -5.93 12.56 -11.58
C GLY A 91 -5.03 11.40 -12.02
N ALA A 92 -4.15 10.89 -11.15
CA ALA A 92 -3.39 9.68 -11.46
C ALA A 92 -4.33 8.48 -11.64
N ASP A 93 -4.17 7.76 -12.75
CA ASP A 93 -4.88 6.51 -12.97
C ASP A 93 -4.15 5.35 -12.28
N ASN A 94 -4.39 5.20 -10.97
CA ASN A 94 -3.87 4.10 -10.15
C ASN A 94 -4.76 2.85 -10.16
N SER A 95 -5.67 2.72 -11.13
CA SER A 95 -6.55 1.56 -11.25
C SER A 95 -5.74 0.27 -11.39
N GLY A 96 -6.00 -0.70 -10.51
CA GLY A 96 -5.30 -1.98 -10.46
C GLY A 96 -4.02 -1.99 -9.63
N PHE A 97 -3.59 -0.85 -9.09
CA PHE A 97 -2.30 -0.69 -8.39
C PHE A 97 -2.13 -1.67 -7.23
N VAL A 98 -3.14 -1.82 -6.36
CA VAL A 98 -3.05 -2.69 -5.18
C VAL A 98 -2.77 -4.14 -5.58
N GLY A 99 -3.51 -4.66 -6.56
CA GLY A 99 -3.33 -6.03 -7.04
C GLY A 99 -1.99 -6.23 -7.74
N TRP A 100 -1.59 -5.28 -8.57
CA TRP A 100 -0.31 -5.33 -9.28
C TRP A 100 0.88 -5.35 -8.32
N LEU A 101 0.93 -4.42 -7.35
CA LEU A 101 2.05 -4.33 -6.43
C LEU A 101 2.10 -5.54 -5.49
N ALA A 102 0.96 -6.00 -4.99
CA ALA A 102 0.90 -7.21 -4.17
C ALA A 102 1.43 -8.44 -4.93
N MET A 103 1.07 -8.60 -6.21
CA MET A 103 1.56 -9.70 -7.04
C MET A 103 3.06 -9.58 -7.33
N ARG A 104 3.55 -8.37 -7.62
CA ARG A 104 4.99 -8.12 -7.82
C ARG A 104 5.80 -8.49 -6.57
N LEU A 105 5.36 -8.05 -5.39
CA LEU A 105 6.02 -8.40 -4.12
C LEU A 105 5.95 -9.89 -3.83
N LYS A 106 4.82 -10.56 -4.14
CA LYS A 106 4.69 -12.01 -4.02
C LYS A 106 5.67 -12.76 -4.91
N GLN A 107 5.85 -12.32 -6.15
CA GLN A 107 6.75 -12.95 -7.11
C GLN A 107 8.23 -12.74 -6.73
N ARG A 108 8.59 -11.53 -6.29
CA ARG A 108 9.98 -11.17 -5.97
C ARG A 108 10.44 -11.68 -4.60
N PHE A 109 9.60 -11.59 -3.58
CA PHE A 109 9.98 -11.87 -2.19
C PHE A 109 9.23 -13.06 -1.58
N GLY A 110 8.30 -13.68 -2.31
CA GLY A 110 7.47 -14.77 -1.78
C GLY A 110 6.44 -14.33 -0.74
N THR A 111 6.29 -13.02 -0.51
CA THR A 111 5.54 -12.47 0.63
C THR A 111 4.09 -12.12 0.31
N GLY A 112 3.26 -12.12 1.35
CA GLY A 112 1.94 -11.47 1.34
C GLY A 112 2.04 -10.02 1.79
N VAL A 113 0.94 -9.30 1.65
CA VAL A 113 0.78 -7.93 2.18
C VAL A 113 -0.55 -7.81 2.89
N PHE A 114 -0.65 -6.91 3.86
CA PHE A 114 -1.93 -6.29 4.19
C PHE A 114 -1.99 -4.89 3.59
N VAL A 115 -3.20 -4.42 3.30
CA VAL A 115 -3.46 -3.05 2.85
C VAL A 115 -4.61 -2.47 3.65
N THR A 116 -4.46 -1.24 4.13
CA THR A 116 -5.53 -0.50 4.82
C THR A 116 -5.68 0.88 4.20
N CYS A 117 -6.85 1.14 3.63
CA CYS A 117 -7.15 2.38 2.92
C CYS A 117 -7.65 3.46 3.88
N GLY A 118 -7.29 4.71 3.61
CA GLY A 118 -7.85 5.90 4.23
C GLY A 118 -8.16 6.98 3.18
N GLN A 119 -8.75 8.09 3.62
CA GLN A 119 -9.07 9.23 2.76
C GLN A 119 -8.47 10.49 3.37
N ASN A 120 -7.66 11.21 2.60
CA ASN A 120 -7.22 12.57 2.91
C ASN A 120 -7.44 13.46 1.67
N ARG A 121 -8.51 14.28 1.70
CA ARG A 121 -8.87 15.15 0.57
C ARG A 121 -7.83 16.22 0.28
N ASP A 122 -7.06 16.63 1.29
CA ASP A 122 -6.02 17.66 1.15
C ASP A 122 -4.73 17.08 0.54
N GLU A 123 -4.63 15.75 0.42
CA GLU A 123 -3.47 15.04 -0.15
C GLU A 123 -3.86 14.07 -1.28
N GLY A 124 -4.74 14.48 -2.18
CA GLY A 124 -5.06 13.72 -3.40
C GLY A 124 -6.12 12.62 -3.22
N GLY A 125 -6.69 12.47 -2.02
CA GLY A 125 -7.81 11.57 -1.76
C GLY A 125 -7.40 10.27 -1.09
N ILE A 126 -7.66 9.13 -1.75
CA ILE A 126 -7.43 7.81 -1.17
C ILE A 126 -5.92 7.59 -0.99
N PHE A 127 -5.54 7.09 0.17
CA PHE A 127 -4.18 6.62 0.45
C PHE A 127 -4.24 5.23 1.06
N ASP A 128 -3.14 4.49 0.98
CA ASP A 128 -3.07 3.12 1.46
C ASP A 128 -1.87 2.95 2.38
N TYR A 129 -2.09 2.40 3.58
CA TYR A 129 -1.04 1.78 4.37
C TYR A 129 -0.81 0.36 3.89
N TRP A 130 0.45 0.01 3.72
CA TRP A 130 0.92 -1.30 3.29
C TRP A 130 1.77 -1.90 4.39
N GLY A 131 1.58 -3.18 4.67
CA GLY A 131 2.42 -3.92 5.59
C GLY A 131 2.99 -5.19 4.98
N VAL A 132 4.26 -5.43 5.28
CA VAL A 132 5.01 -6.64 4.94
C VAL A 132 5.64 -7.22 6.21
N PRO A 133 5.91 -8.54 6.29
CA PRO A 133 6.59 -9.13 7.44
C PRO A 133 7.87 -8.37 7.78
N ALA A 134 8.11 -8.10 9.06
CA ALA A 134 9.25 -7.29 9.52
C ALA A 134 10.60 -7.83 9.04
N SER A 135 10.73 -9.15 8.90
CA SER A 135 11.93 -9.82 8.38
C SER A 135 12.27 -9.47 6.93
N LEU A 136 11.29 -9.02 6.14
CA LEU A 136 11.45 -8.64 4.72
C LEU A 136 11.36 -7.13 4.50
N ALA A 137 11.08 -6.35 5.55
CA ALA A 137 10.77 -4.93 5.42
C ALA A 137 11.88 -4.13 4.73
N SER A 138 13.14 -4.37 5.11
CA SER A 138 14.29 -3.66 4.51
C SER A 138 14.38 -3.90 3.00
N ASP A 139 14.29 -5.16 2.56
CA ASP A 139 14.42 -5.52 1.16
C ASP A 139 13.24 -5.02 0.32
N VAL A 140 12.03 -5.10 0.88
CA VAL A 140 10.84 -4.53 0.24
C VAL A 140 10.94 -3.01 0.15
N PHE A 141 11.38 -2.32 1.20
CA PHE A 141 11.50 -0.85 1.16
C PHE A 141 12.51 -0.39 0.11
N ALA A 142 13.61 -1.13 -0.04
CA ALA A 142 14.57 -0.88 -1.11
C ALA A 142 13.95 -1.06 -2.50
N GLU A 143 13.17 -2.12 -2.74
CA GLU A 143 12.44 -2.31 -4.01
C GLU A 143 11.43 -1.19 -4.26
N ILE A 144 10.63 -0.82 -3.24
CA ILE A 144 9.65 0.26 -3.37
C ILE A 144 10.34 1.58 -3.71
N GLN A 145 11.45 1.88 -3.04
CA GLN A 145 12.23 3.09 -3.33
C GLN A 145 12.79 3.06 -4.75
N ALA A 146 13.35 1.93 -5.21
CA ALA A 146 13.83 1.79 -6.58
C ALA A 146 12.72 2.03 -7.62
N LEU A 147 11.52 1.48 -7.39
CA LEU A 147 10.36 1.70 -8.25
C LEU A 147 9.91 3.17 -8.28
N VAL A 148 9.90 3.84 -7.12
CA VAL A 148 9.59 5.28 -7.03
C VAL A 148 10.64 6.12 -7.75
N ASP A 149 11.92 5.73 -7.68
CA ASP A 149 13.02 6.40 -8.36
C ASP A 149 13.09 6.07 -9.87
N GLY A 150 12.18 5.24 -10.39
CA GLY A 150 12.15 4.82 -11.80
C GLY A 150 13.28 3.85 -12.17
N GLN A 151 13.94 3.24 -11.18
CA GLN A 151 15.00 2.26 -11.35
C GLN A 151 14.37 0.88 -11.51
N VAL A 152 13.86 0.59 -12.70
CA VAL A 152 13.26 -0.71 -13.00
C VAL A 152 14.27 -1.57 -13.76
N ASP A 153 14.69 -2.69 -13.18
CA ASP A 153 15.39 -3.73 -13.92
C ASP A 153 14.42 -4.30 -14.96
N VAL A 154 14.59 -3.89 -16.22
CA VAL A 154 13.93 -4.54 -17.34
C VAL A 154 14.72 -5.82 -17.63
N GLU A 155 14.38 -6.91 -16.94
CA GLU A 155 14.86 -8.23 -17.35
C GLU A 155 14.30 -8.55 -18.74
N GLY A 156 15.15 -8.47 -19.78
CA GLY A 156 14.94 -9.18 -21.04
C GLY A 156 14.96 -8.38 -22.35
N GLU A 157 16.01 -7.59 -22.63
CA GLU A 157 16.51 -7.46 -24.02
C GLU A 157 17.76 -8.34 -24.17
N PHE A 158 17.54 -9.64 -24.38
CA PHE A 158 18.57 -10.47 -24.99
C PHE A 158 18.66 -10.09 -26.47
N SER A 159 19.62 -9.22 -26.79
CA SER A 159 20.16 -9.05 -28.13
C SER A 159 20.80 -10.37 -28.57
N CYS A 160 20.09 -11.19 -29.34
CA CYS A 160 20.74 -12.10 -30.27
C CYS A 160 21.20 -11.29 -31.48
N SER A 161 22.48 -10.91 -31.48
CA SER A 161 23.27 -10.69 -32.69
C SER A 161 23.66 -12.02 -33.31
#